data_AF-A0A9P0ZG42-F1
#
_entry.id   AF-A0A9P0ZG42-F1
#
_cell.length_a   1.000
_cell.length_b   1.000
_cell.length_c   1.000
_cell.angle_alpha   90.00
_cell.angle_beta   90.00
_cell.angle_gamma   90.00
#
_symmetry.space_group_name_H-M   'P 1'
#
loop_
_entity.id
_entity.type
_entity.pdbx_description
1 polymer ?
#
loop_
_entity_poly.entity_id
_entity_poly.type
_entity_poly.pdbx_seq_one_letter_code
_entity_poly.pdbx_strand_id
1 'polypeptide(L)'
;MTSNCAESMNNVNVFAREYSISKLIDFLRERMQQWFTERKESAEKTRTILAPTREKHLVTLQGQACRMQVKPASYTEFEVVDRHCRSFVVDLNSKTCSCGEFQLSHFVCVHAVSAIATRPAMS
;
A
#
# COMPACT_ATOMS: atom_id res chain seq x y z
N MET A 1 -2.62 -19.01 2.10
CA MET A 1 -4.04 -19.17 2.47
C MET A 1 -4.68 -17.77 2.43
N THR A 2 -5.24 -17.38 1.31
CA THR A 2 -5.90 -16.07 1.12
C THR A 2 -7.40 -16.23 1.34
N SER A 3 -7.84 -16.42 2.58
CA SER A 3 -9.27 -16.56 2.93
C SER A 3 -9.97 -15.21 3.20
N ASN A 4 -9.32 -14.07 3.02
CA ASN A 4 -9.90 -12.79 3.47
C ASN A 4 -11.10 -12.32 2.62
N CYS A 5 -11.07 -12.47 1.29
CA CYS A 5 -12.14 -11.92 0.44
C CYS A 5 -13.47 -12.67 0.62
N ALA A 6 -13.44 -14.01 0.70
CA ALA A 6 -14.62 -14.82 0.91
C ALA A 6 -15.19 -14.65 2.31
N GLU A 7 -14.34 -14.59 3.35
CA GLU A 7 -14.77 -14.32 4.73
C GLU A 7 -15.36 -12.92 4.89
N SER A 8 -14.73 -11.90 4.32
CA SER A 8 -15.22 -10.52 4.35
C SER A 8 -16.59 -10.39 3.67
N MET A 9 -16.74 -10.97 2.48
CA MET A 9 -18.03 -11.00 1.77
C MET A 9 -19.08 -11.79 2.54
N ASN A 10 -18.70 -12.93 3.14
CA ASN A 10 -19.62 -13.73 3.95
C ASN A 10 -20.10 -12.97 5.18
N ASN A 11 -19.21 -12.23 5.85
CA ASN A 11 -19.55 -11.42 7.02
C ASN A 11 -20.54 -10.29 6.66
N VAL A 12 -20.37 -9.65 5.50
CA VAL A 12 -21.29 -8.62 5.00
C VAL A 12 -22.67 -9.21 4.64
N ASN A 13 -22.70 -10.47 4.21
CA ASN A 13 -23.90 -11.10 3.67
C ASN A 13 -24.64 -12.01 4.67
N VAL A 14 -24.21 -12.10 5.94
CA VAL A 14 -24.78 -13.06 6.92
C VAL A 14 -26.32 -13.07 6.91
N PHE A 15 -26.94 -11.89 6.91
CA PHE A 15 -28.40 -11.73 6.91
C PHE A 15 -29.05 -11.85 5.53
N ALA A 16 -28.30 -11.61 4.46
CA ALA A 16 -28.80 -11.71 3.09
C ALA A 16 -28.86 -13.15 2.58
N ARG A 17 -28.26 -14.12 3.29
CA ARG A 17 -28.26 -15.55 2.91
C ARG A 17 -29.64 -16.21 3.03
N GLU A 18 -30.52 -15.63 3.85
CA GLU A 18 -31.89 -16.12 4.03
C GLU A 18 -32.86 -15.51 3.00
N TYR A 19 -32.38 -14.61 2.15
CA TYR A 19 -33.19 -13.98 1.12
C TYR A 19 -33.46 -14.95 -0.04
N SER A 20 -34.62 -14.76 -0.68
CA SER A 20 -34.85 -15.36 -2.00
C SER A 20 -33.80 -14.85 -3.00
N ILE A 21 -33.53 -15.63 -4.05
CA ILE A 21 -32.48 -15.31 -5.03
C ILE A 21 -32.63 -13.88 -5.58
N SER A 22 -33.86 -13.44 -5.87
CA SER A 22 -34.13 -12.08 -6.33
C SER A 22 -33.71 -11.02 -5.30
N LYS A 23 -34.08 -11.21 -4.03
CA LYS A 23 -33.77 -10.27 -2.95
C LYS A 23 -32.29 -10.23 -2.59
N LEU A 24 -31.58 -11.35 -2.73
CA LEU A 24 -30.12 -11.40 -2.59
C LEU A 24 -29.43 -10.60 -3.69
N ILE A 25 -29.87 -10.73 -4.94
CA ILE A 25 -29.29 -9.97 -6.07
C ILE A 25 -29.50 -8.46 -5.87
N ASP A 26 -30.69 -8.04 -5.45
CA ASP A 26 -30.98 -6.63 -5.17
C ASP A 26 -30.08 -6.07 -4.05
N PHE A 27 -29.94 -6.82 -2.95
CA PHE A 27 -29.05 -6.44 -1.84
C PHE A 27 -27.59 -6.28 -2.28
N LEU A 28 -27.07 -7.23 -3.08
CA LEU A 28 -25.70 -7.15 -3.60
C LEU A 28 -25.52 -5.95 -4.52
N ARG A 29 -26.51 -5.66 -5.37
CA ARG A 29 -26.50 -4.50 -6.27
C ARG A 29 -26.45 -3.20 -5.48
N GLU A 30 -27.35 -3.02 -4.52
CA GLU A 30 -27.39 -1.83 -3.65
C GLU A 30 -26.07 -1.63 -2.92
N ARG A 31 -25.51 -2.71 -2.35
CA ARG A 31 -24.23 -2.65 -1.63
C ARG A 31 -23.08 -2.23 -2.55
N MET A 32 -23.00 -2.82 -3.73
CA MET A 32 -21.96 -2.46 -4.71
C MET A 32 -22.09 -1.00 -5.15
N GLN A 33 -23.32 -0.54 -5.42
CA GLN A 33 -23.59 0.86 -5.76
C GLN A 33 -23.15 1.80 -4.66
N GLN A 34 -23.52 1.51 -3.41
CA GLN A 34 -23.09 2.29 -2.24
C GLN A 34 -21.56 2.38 -2.17
N TRP A 35 -20.85 1.25 -2.24
CA TRP A 35 -19.39 1.24 -2.18
C TRP A 35 -18.73 1.99 -3.35
N PHE A 36 -19.31 1.94 -4.55
CA PHE A 36 -18.78 2.71 -5.68
C PHE A 36 -18.99 4.21 -5.50
N THR A 37 -20.15 4.62 -5.01
CA THR A 37 -20.43 6.04 -4.71
C THR A 37 -19.49 6.56 -3.63
N GLU A 38 -19.33 5.83 -2.51
CA GLU A 38 -18.40 6.21 -1.44
C GLU A 38 -16.94 6.30 -1.91
N ARG A 39 -16.49 5.35 -2.76
CA ARG A 39 -15.15 5.39 -3.35
C ARG A 39 -14.99 6.56 -4.31
N LYS A 40 -16.00 6.86 -5.12
CA LYS A 40 -16.00 8.01 -6.05
C LYS A 40 -15.88 9.33 -5.29
N GLU A 41 -16.72 9.54 -4.28
CA GLU A 41 -16.66 10.75 -3.45
C GLU A 41 -15.29 10.90 -2.75
N SER A 42 -14.72 9.78 -2.28
CA SER A 42 -13.39 9.77 -1.68
C SER A 42 -12.31 10.15 -2.69
N ALA A 43 -12.40 9.63 -3.92
CA ALA A 43 -11.48 9.96 -5.01
C ALA A 43 -11.59 11.44 -5.42
N GLU A 44 -12.80 11.99 -5.54
CA GLU A 44 -13.02 13.41 -5.85
C GLU A 44 -12.43 14.36 -4.78
N LYS A 45 -12.43 13.93 -3.52
CA LYS A 45 -11.80 14.67 -2.41
C LYS A 45 -10.28 14.50 -2.37
N THR A 46 -9.71 13.54 -3.09
CA THR A 46 -8.29 13.24 -3.09
C THR A 46 -7.55 14.22 -4.01
N ARG A 47 -6.56 14.92 -3.46
CA ARG A 47 -5.76 15.92 -4.19
C ARG A 47 -4.43 15.37 -4.71
N THR A 48 -4.03 14.20 -4.24
CA THR A 48 -2.77 13.54 -4.64
C THR A 48 -3.06 12.39 -5.60
N ILE A 49 -2.00 11.85 -6.19
CA ILE A 49 -2.10 10.71 -7.12
C ILE A 49 -2.44 9.41 -6.37
N LEU A 50 -2.16 9.35 -5.06
CA LEU A 50 -2.40 8.15 -4.25
C LEU A 50 -3.76 8.22 -3.56
N ALA A 51 -4.43 7.07 -3.47
CA ALA A 51 -5.62 6.94 -2.63
C ALA A 51 -5.29 7.33 -1.17
N PRO A 52 -6.22 7.94 -0.41
CA PRO A 52 -5.94 8.48 0.92
C PRO A 52 -5.29 7.49 1.89
N THR A 53 -5.66 6.21 1.81
CA THR A 53 -5.07 5.14 2.63
C THR A 53 -3.60 4.89 2.28
N ARG A 54 -3.26 4.89 0.99
CA ARG A 54 -1.88 4.71 0.50
C ARG A 54 -1.02 5.95 0.79
N GLU A 55 -1.60 7.14 0.67
CA GLU A 55 -0.94 8.40 1.03
C GLU A 55 -0.58 8.42 2.54
N LYS A 56 -1.54 8.12 3.42
CA LYS A 56 -1.31 8.01 4.86
C LYS A 56 -0.22 6.98 5.20
N HIS A 57 -0.24 5.84 4.50
CA HIS A 57 0.79 4.83 4.66
C HIS A 57 2.17 5.38 4.23
N LEU A 58 2.26 6.07 3.10
CA LEU A 58 3.50 6.69 2.64
C LEU A 58 4.07 7.71 3.64
N VAL A 59 3.22 8.58 4.19
CA VAL A 59 3.62 9.55 5.23
C VAL A 59 4.16 8.84 6.47
N THR A 60 3.55 7.71 6.85
CA THR A 60 4.02 6.88 7.97
C THR A 60 5.40 6.29 7.68
N LEU A 61 5.61 5.77 6.46
CA LEU A 61 6.92 5.25 6.03
C LEU A 61 7.98 6.35 6.01
N GLN A 62 7.64 7.57 5.54
CA GLN A 62 8.56 8.70 5.53
C GLN A 62 9.02 9.08 6.94
N GLY A 63 8.11 9.11 7.92
CA GLY A 63 8.44 9.35 9.32
C GLY A 63 9.31 8.24 9.94
N GLN A 64 9.26 7.02 9.43
CA GLN A 64 10.14 5.93 9.86
C GLN A 64 11.52 6.03 9.20
N ALA A 65 11.54 6.30 7.90
CA ALA A 65 12.71 6.39 7.04
C ALA A 65 13.69 7.49 7.43
N CYS A 66 13.21 8.60 8.02
CA CYS A 66 14.05 9.75 8.39
C CYS A 66 15.16 9.44 9.42
N ARG A 67 15.09 8.28 10.10
CA ARG A 67 16.11 7.88 11.09
C ARG A 67 17.00 6.72 10.61
N MET A 68 16.95 6.38 9.33
CA MET A 68 17.79 5.35 8.74
C MET A 68 19.05 5.96 8.13
N GLN A 69 20.15 5.22 8.13
CA GLN A 69 21.38 5.64 7.47
C GLN A 69 21.43 5.05 6.07
N VAL A 70 21.68 5.88 5.06
CA VAL A 70 21.75 5.45 3.66
C VAL A 70 23.18 5.65 3.16
N LYS A 71 23.74 4.58 2.60
CA LYS A 71 25.02 4.60 1.91
C LYS A 71 24.76 4.28 0.43
N PRO A 72 25.08 5.20 -0.49
CA PRO A 72 24.95 4.92 -1.92
C PRO A 72 26.03 3.90 -2.32
N ALA A 73 25.61 2.79 -2.94
CA ALA A 73 26.51 1.81 -3.55
C ALA A 73 26.68 2.06 -5.05
N SER A 74 25.61 2.52 -5.72
CA SER A 74 25.56 2.89 -7.13
C SER A 74 24.53 4.01 -7.34
N TYR A 75 24.24 4.38 -8.59
CA TYR A 75 23.20 5.35 -8.94
C TYR A 75 21.78 4.88 -8.56
N THR A 76 21.54 3.57 -8.60
CA THR A 76 20.23 2.97 -8.32
C THR A 76 20.24 2.07 -7.09
N GLU A 77 21.41 1.66 -6.61
CA GLU A 77 21.59 0.74 -5.50
C GLU A 77 22.08 1.46 -4.23
N PHE A 78 21.44 1.15 -3.12
CA PHE A 78 21.67 1.78 -1.83
C PHE A 78 21.71 0.72 -0.74
N GLU A 79 22.69 0.84 0.16
CA GLU A 79 22.69 0.13 1.43
C GLU A 79 22.01 1.01 2.48
N VAL A 80 20.93 0.51 3.07
CA VAL A 80 20.15 1.21 4.09
C VAL A 80 20.29 0.46 5.41
N VAL A 81 20.79 1.14 6.44
CA VAL A 81 20.88 0.60 7.80
C VAL A 81 19.70 1.11 8.62
N ASP A 82 18.89 0.18 9.12
CA ASP A 82 17.73 0.49 9.95
C ASP A 82 18.13 0.87 11.39
N ARG A 83 17.12 1.20 12.21
CA ARG A 83 17.32 1.57 13.63
C ARG A 83 17.81 0.41 14.51
N HIS A 84 17.71 -0.81 14.01
CA HIS A 84 18.16 -2.04 14.68
C HIS A 84 19.55 -2.47 14.19
N CYS A 85 20.27 -1.59 13.48
CA CYS A 85 21.58 -1.87 12.90
C CYS A 85 21.57 -3.01 11.87
N ARG A 86 20.42 -3.30 11.24
CA ARG A 86 20.32 -4.26 10.15
C ARG A 86 20.52 -3.54 8.82
N SER A 87 21.35 -4.09 7.95
CA SER A 87 21.56 -3.59 6.61
C SER A 87 20.59 -4.22 5.62
N PHE A 88 20.07 -3.38 4.73
CA PHE A 88 19.21 -3.76 3.63
C PHE A 88 19.75 -3.19 2.33
N VAL A 89 19.71 -3.98 1.27
CA VAL A 89 20.07 -3.52 -0.07
C VAL A 89 18.78 -3.15 -0.79
N VAL A 90 18.74 -1.94 -1.33
CA VAL A 90 17.63 -1.40 -2.12
C VAL A 90 18.14 -1.09 -3.51
N ASP A 91 17.47 -1.61 -4.54
CA ASP A 91 17.66 -1.17 -5.91
C ASP A 91 16.39 -0.49 -6.43
N LEU A 92 16.50 0.81 -6.69
CA LEU A 92 15.40 1.64 -7.17
C LEU A 92 15.04 1.38 -8.64
N ASN A 93 15.96 0.81 -9.43
CA ASN A 93 15.70 0.48 -10.84
C ASN A 93 14.87 -0.79 -10.97
N SER A 94 15.33 -1.89 -10.35
CA SER A 94 14.56 -3.14 -10.31
C SER A 94 13.38 -3.09 -9.34
N LYS A 95 13.27 -2.04 -8.52
CA LYS A 95 12.25 -1.88 -7.47
C LYS A 95 12.30 -3.04 -6.45
N THR A 96 13.50 -3.38 -6.01
CA THR A 96 13.73 -4.47 -5.07
C THR A 96 14.33 -3.97 -3.76
N CYS A 97 14.01 -4.67 -2.68
CA CYS A 97 14.69 -4.51 -1.39
C CYS A 97 14.94 -5.88 -0.77
N SER A 98 16.05 -6.07 -0.07
CA SER A 98 16.33 -7.32 0.65
C SER A 98 15.32 -7.62 1.76
N CYS A 99 14.49 -6.66 2.19
CA CYS A 99 13.37 -6.92 3.08
C CYS A 99 12.17 -7.62 2.41
N GLY A 100 12.14 -7.71 1.07
CA GLY A 100 11.08 -8.35 0.29
C GLY A 100 9.80 -7.53 0.08
N GLU A 101 9.54 -6.55 0.95
CA GLU A 101 8.29 -5.78 0.95
C GLU A 101 8.10 -4.94 -0.33
N PHE A 102 9.18 -4.42 -0.91
CA PHE A 102 9.10 -3.61 -2.13
C PHE A 102 8.58 -4.44 -3.32
N GLN A 103 9.02 -5.70 -3.39
CA GLN A 103 8.63 -6.65 -4.43
C GLN A 103 7.21 -7.17 -4.20
N LEU A 104 6.87 -7.52 -2.96
CA LEU A 104 5.60 -8.16 -2.62
C LEU A 104 4.41 -7.19 -2.64
N SER A 105 4.59 -5.99 -2.09
CA SER A 105 3.50 -5.02 -1.97
C SER A 105 3.25 -4.23 -3.27
N HIS A 106 4.17 -4.34 -4.23
CA HIS A 106 4.28 -3.46 -5.41
C HIS A 106 4.21 -1.97 -5.04
N PHE A 107 4.66 -1.63 -3.83
CA PHE A 107 4.68 -0.31 -3.25
C PHE A 107 6.01 -0.09 -2.53
N VAL A 108 6.42 1.16 -2.35
CA VAL A 108 7.68 1.45 -1.68
C VAL A 108 7.67 0.93 -0.25
N CYS A 109 8.75 0.24 0.15
CA CYS A 109 8.99 -0.10 1.54
C CYS A 109 9.71 1.05 2.27
N VAL A 110 9.81 0.98 3.60
CA VAL A 110 10.47 2.02 4.39
C VAL A 110 11.93 2.27 3.98
N HIS A 111 12.68 1.22 3.60
CA HIS A 111 14.06 1.35 3.13
C HIS A 111 14.14 2.03 1.77
N ALA A 112 13.21 1.70 0.86
CA ALA A 112 13.12 2.35 -0.44
C ALA A 112 12.79 3.84 -0.30
N VAL A 113 11.89 4.21 0.62
CA VAL A 113 11.59 5.62 0.92
C VAL A 113 12.84 6.35 1.42
N SER A 114 13.63 5.72 2.29
CA SER A 114 14.89 6.28 2.78
C SER A 114 15.90 6.49 1.63
N ALA A 115 16.11 5.49 0.79
CA ALA A 115 16.98 5.57 -0.37
C ALA A 115 16.56 6.66 -1.37
N ILE A 116 15.25 6.78 -1.65
CA ILE A 116 14.70 7.82 -2.53
C ILE A 116 14.95 9.21 -1.96
N ALA A 117 14.79 9.41 -0.65
CA ALA A 117 15.00 10.70 -0.01
C ALA A 117 16.46 11.18 -0.03
N THR A 118 17.42 10.25 -0.08
CA THR A 118 18.87 10.56 -0.12
C THR A 118 19.42 10.68 -1.55
N ARG A 119 18.69 10.18 -2.55
CA ARG A 119 19.12 10.29 -3.95
C ARG A 119 19.27 11.78 -4.33
N PRO A 120 20.47 12.25 -4.75
CA PRO A 120 20.64 13.63 -5.17
C PRO A 120 19.68 13.93 -6.31
N ALA A 121 18.91 15.01 -6.19
CA ALA A 121 18.07 15.50 -7.28
C ALA A 121 18.98 15.77 -8.49
N MET A 122 18.65 15.18 -9.63
CA MET A 122 19.24 15.63 -10.89
C MET A 122 18.64 17.01 -11.16
N SER A 123 19.43 18.05 -10.96
CA SER A 123 19.21 19.38 -11.55
C SER A 123 19.27 19.29 -13.06
#